data_AF-A0A3D9AJQ1-F1
#
_entry.id   AF-A0A3D9AJQ1-F1
#
_cell.length_a   1.000
_cell.length_b   1.000
_cell.length_c   1.000
_cell.angle_alpha   90.00
_cell.angle_beta   90.00
_cell.angle_gamma   90.00
#
_symmetry.space_group_name_H-M   'P 1'
#
loop_
_entity.id
_entity.type
_entity.pdbx_description
1 polymer ?
#
loop_
_entity_poly.entity_id
_entity_poly.type
_entity_poly.pdbx_seq_one_letter_code
_entity_poly.pdbx_strand_id
1 'polypeptide(L)'
;MYRLIEPEVAGGLGGKTELDNTYFPPLIKHLHYEFDGWMGNDILESFPCYIVTEQLRSDIESETLTGINFDNVLVSKSETFLELYPNKILPNFFWAKINGESYKDDFFITEKNILAISEKAYSLLKKFNIDQADIEYLE
;
A
#
# COMPACT_ATOMS: atom_id res chain seq x y z
N MET A 1 -7.98 -4.53 19.13
CA MET A 1 -6.56 -4.92 19.01
C MET A 1 -6.12 -4.59 17.61
N TYR A 2 -4.91 -4.06 17.46
CA TYR A 2 -4.38 -3.59 16.19
C TYR A 2 -3.01 -4.22 15.96
N ARG A 3 -2.60 -4.27 14.69
CA ARG A 3 -1.28 -4.69 14.25
C ARG A 3 -0.65 -3.60 13.43
N LEU A 4 0.67 -3.47 13.54
CA LEU A 4 1.48 -2.72 12.59
C LEU A 4 1.78 -3.63 11.40
N ILE A 5 1.77 -3.06 10.20
CA ILE A 5 2.17 -3.74 8.97
C ILE A 5 3.13 -2.84 8.21
N GLU A 6 4.26 -3.40 7.80
CA GLU A 6 5.24 -2.82 6.87
C GLU A 6 5.27 -3.70 5.62
N PRO A 7 4.52 -3.36 4.55
CA PRO A 7 4.44 -4.14 3.32
C PRO A 7 5.76 -4.29 2.56
N GLU A 8 5.74 -5.13 1.52
CA GLU A 8 6.85 -5.22 0.57
C GLU A 8 7.13 -3.85 -0.10
N VAL A 9 8.40 -3.43 -0.12
CA VAL A 9 8.88 -2.30 -0.92
C VAL A 9 9.35 -2.81 -2.29
N ALA A 10 8.44 -2.83 -3.25
CA ALA A 10 8.67 -3.36 -4.60
C ALA A 10 9.22 -2.32 -5.61
N GLY A 11 9.38 -1.07 -5.18
CA GLY A 11 9.73 0.05 -6.04
C GLY A 11 9.61 1.39 -5.32
N GLY A 12 9.40 2.44 -6.10
CA GLY A 12 9.47 3.82 -5.62
C GLY A 12 8.46 4.77 -6.23
N LEU A 13 8.49 6.01 -5.73
CA LEU A 13 7.82 7.15 -6.36
C LEU A 13 8.51 7.47 -7.69
N GLY A 14 7.86 7.14 -8.80
CA GLY A 14 8.38 7.43 -10.12
C GLY A 14 8.27 8.92 -10.48
N GLY A 15 8.98 9.35 -11.53
CA GLY A 15 9.16 10.76 -11.88
C GLY A 15 7.92 11.57 -12.32
N LYS A 16 6.74 10.95 -12.36
CA LYS A 16 5.44 11.60 -12.62
C LYS A 16 4.60 11.79 -11.35
N THR A 17 5.18 11.51 -10.18
CA THR A 17 4.53 11.76 -8.90
C THR A 17 4.52 13.26 -8.62
N GLU A 18 3.35 13.80 -8.26
CA GLU A 18 3.20 15.19 -7.85
C GLU A 18 3.17 15.28 -6.33
N LEU A 19 4.27 15.80 -5.77
CA LEU A 19 4.51 15.97 -4.34
C LEU A 19 4.34 17.44 -3.92
N ASP A 20 3.75 17.64 -2.75
CA ASP A 20 3.83 18.89 -1.99
C ASP A 20 4.66 18.63 -0.72
N ASN A 21 5.92 19.06 -0.78
CA ASN A 21 6.92 18.87 0.28
C ASN A 21 6.88 19.96 1.36
N THR A 22 5.86 20.84 1.38
CA THR A 22 5.69 21.82 2.46
C THR A 22 5.12 21.19 3.75
N TYR A 23 4.69 19.92 3.67
CA TYR A 23 4.17 19.11 4.77
C TYR A 23 5.07 17.89 5.03
N PHE A 24 5.00 17.34 6.24
CA PHE A 24 5.61 16.06 6.58
C PHE A 24 4.58 15.13 7.25
N PRO A 25 4.33 13.92 6.70
CA PRO A 25 4.81 13.41 5.40
C PRO A 25 4.40 14.29 4.20
N PRO A 26 5.09 14.20 3.05
CA PRO A 26 4.71 14.93 1.84
C PRO A 26 3.29 14.61 1.40
N LEU A 27 2.53 15.62 1.00
CA LEU A 27 1.20 15.41 0.42
C LEU A 27 1.36 14.99 -1.04
N ILE A 28 0.74 13.87 -1.41
CA ILE A 28 0.73 13.36 -2.78
C ILE A 28 -0.56 13.80 -3.47
N LYS A 29 -0.46 14.40 -4.65
CA LYS A 29 -1.62 14.79 -5.47
C LYS A 29 -1.90 13.77 -6.56
N HIS A 30 -0.83 13.30 -7.20
CA HIS A 30 -0.85 12.25 -8.21
C HIS A 30 0.26 11.26 -7.91
N LEU A 31 -0.08 9.97 -7.83
CA LEU A 31 0.88 8.92 -7.55
C LEU A 31 1.31 8.23 -8.84
N HIS A 32 2.63 8.18 -9.07
CA HIS A 32 3.28 7.30 -10.03
C HIS A 32 4.14 6.31 -9.25
N TYR A 33 3.79 5.03 -9.29
CA TYR A 33 4.57 3.96 -8.69
C TYR A 33 5.39 3.25 -9.76
N GLU A 34 6.71 3.33 -9.64
CA GLU A 34 7.65 2.67 -10.55
C GLU A 34 8.20 1.42 -9.88
N PHE A 35 7.93 0.25 -10.47
CA PHE A 35 8.36 -1.03 -9.94
C PHE A 35 9.81 -1.35 -10.35
N ASP A 36 10.62 -1.77 -9.37
CA ASP A 36 11.97 -2.32 -9.57
C ASP A 36 11.99 -3.85 -9.44
N GLY A 37 11.06 -4.40 -8.66
CA GLY A 37 10.77 -5.82 -8.51
C GLY A 37 9.31 -6.01 -8.13
N TRP A 38 8.88 -7.25 -7.86
CA TRP A 38 7.60 -7.54 -7.20
C TRP A 38 7.57 -9.02 -6.83
N MET A 39 7.41 -9.33 -5.54
CA MET A 39 7.39 -10.69 -5.00
C MET A 39 5.99 -11.29 -4.94
N GLY A 40 5.01 -10.61 -5.54
CA GLY A 40 3.64 -11.09 -5.64
C GLY A 40 2.72 -10.61 -4.52
N ASN A 41 3.17 -9.71 -3.63
CA ASN A 41 2.35 -9.23 -2.52
C ASN A 41 1.22 -8.33 -3.02
N ASP A 42 0.09 -8.42 -2.33
CA ASP A 42 -1.16 -7.74 -2.69
C ASP A 42 -1.27 -6.33 -2.10
N ILE A 43 -0.44 -6.01 -1.11
CA ILE A 43 -0.24 -4.67 -0.56
C ILE A 43 1.26 -4.35 -0.62
N LEU A 44 1.59 -3.15 -1.08
CA LEU A 44 2.95 -2.66 -1.24
C LEU A 44 3.06 -1.27 -0.65
N GLU A 45 4.28 -0.88 -0.25
CA GLU A 45 4.54 0.46 0.27
C GLU A 45 5.72 1.15 -0.41
N SER A 46 5.63 2.47 -0.47
CA SER A 46 6.75 3.36 -0.76
C SER A 46 6.43 4.70 -0.14
N PHE A 47 7.19 5.09 0.89
CA PHE A 47 6.83 6.23 1.75
C PHE A 47 6.49 7.50 0.93
N PRO A 48 5.33 8.16 1.18
CA PRO A 48 4.34 7.88 2.23
C PRO A 48 3.10 7.11 1.74
N CYS A 49 3.21 6.33 0.68
CA CYS A 49 2.09 5.71 -0.03
C CYS A 49 2.00 4.20 0.14
N TYR A 50 0.77 3.70 0.01
CA TYR A 50 0.44 2.29 -0.11
C TYR A 50 -0.29 2.04 -1.42
N ILE A 51 -0.02 0.93 -2.08
CA ILE A 51 -0.81 0.46 -3.23
C ILE A 51 -1.29 -0.96 -2.97
N VAL A 52 -2.47 -1.29 -3.50
CA VAL A 52 -3.07 -2.63 -3.38
C VAL A 52 -3.49 -3.18 -4.73
N THR A 53 -3.51 -4.50 -4.88
CA THR A 53 -4.07 -5.14 -6.08
C THR A 53 -5.57 -4.90 -6.18
N GLU A 54 -6.11 -4.98 -7.40
CA GLU A 54 -7.54 -4.82 -7.68
C GLU A 54 -8.43 -5.78 -6.86
N GLN A 55 -7.98 -7.03 -6.67
CA GLN A 55 -8.74 -8.01 -5.90
C GLN A 55 -8.76 -7.64 -4.42
N LEU A 56 -7.62 -7.26 -3.84
CA LEU A 56 -7.57 -6.83 -2.44
C LEU A 56 -8.42 -5.58 -2.20
N ARG A 57 -8.36 -4.59 -3.12
CA ARG A 57 -9.26 -3.42 -3.08
C ARG A 57 -10.73 -3.83 -3.02
N SER A 58 -11.14 -4.71 -3.94
CA SER A 58 -12.54 -5.13 -4.08
C SER A 58 -13.03 -5.82 -2.81
N ASP A 59 -12.21 -6.67 -2.19
CA ASP A 59 -12.58 -7.35 -0.96
C ASP A 59 -12.63 -6.39 0.23
N ILE A 60 -11.71 -5.43 0.34
CA ILE A 60 -11.73 -4.36 1.37
C ILE A 60 -13.04 -3.56 1.28
N GLU A 61 -13.44 -3.15 0.07
CA GLU A 61 -14.70 -2.44 -0.19
C GLU A 61 -15.91 -3.31 0.18
N SER A 62 -15.90 -4.59 -0.18
CA SER A 62 -17.01 -5.53 0.09
C SER A 62 -17.22 -5.82 1.57
N GLU A 63 -16.13 -5.88 2.35
CA GLU A 63 -16.16 -6.10 3.81
C GLU A 63 -16.46 -4.80 4.56
N THR A 64 -16.63 -3.68 3.86
CA THR A 64 -16.93 -2.34 4.40
C THR A 64 -15.91 -1.90 5.46
N LEU A 65 -14.62 -2.18 5.22
CA LEU A 65 -13.56 -1.75 6.14
C LEU A 65 -13.38 -0.23 6.07
N THR A 66 -13.04 0.36 7.21
CA THR A 66 -13.03 1.82 7.45
C THR A 66 -11.62 2.40 7.47
N GLY A 67 -11.49 3.71 7.27
CA GLY A 67 -10.19 4.42 7.32
C GLY A 67 -9.30 4.26 6.08
N ILE A 68 -9.87 3.78 4.97
CA ILE A 68 -9.20 3.59 3.69
C ILE A 68 -10.12 4.01 2.54
N ASN A 69 -9.55 4.66 1.55
CA ASN A 69 -10.17 4.95 0.25
C ASN A 69 -9.22 4.63 -0.88
N PHE A 70 -9.75 4.52 -2.10
CA PHE A 70 -8.96 4.14 -3.26
C PHE A 70 -9.00 5.19 -4.35
N ASP A 71 -7.86 5.37 -5.02
CA ASP A 71 -7.71 6.23 -6.18
C ASP A 71 -6.85 5.53 -7.24
N ASN A 72 -6.80 6.11 -8.43
CA ASN A 72 -5.94 5.62 -9.50
C ASN A 72 -4.46 5.86 -9.15
N VAL A 73 -3.62 4.91 -9.54
CA VAL A 73 -2.16 5.04 -9.52
C VAL A 73 -1.64 4.79 -10.92
N LEU A 74 -0.72 5.64 -11.38
CA LEU A 74 0.04 5.34 -12.59
C LEU A 74 1.12 4.32 -12.22
N VAL A 75 1.20 3.22 -12.97
CA VAL A 75 2.21 2.17 -12.75
C VAL A 75 3.16 2.10 -13.94
N SER A 76 4.46 2.04 -13.67
CA SER A 76 5.51 1.74 -14.64
C SER A 76 6.44 0.63 -14.13
N LYS A 77 7.29 0.12 -15.03
CA LYS A 77 8.40 -0.76 -14.70
C LYS A 77 9.70 -0.02 -15.00
N SER A 78 10.65 -0.06 -14.09
CA SER A 78 11.99 0.46 -14.34
C SER A 78 12.76 -0.41 -15.33
N GLU A 79 13.89 0.09 -15.82
CA GLU A 79 14.81 -0.69 -16.65
C GLU A 79 15.27 -1.96 -15.91
N THR A 80 15.61 -1.83 -14.62
CA THR A 80 15.97 -2.96 -13.74
C THR A 80 14.89 -4.03 -13.73
N PHE A 81 13.62 -3.65 -13.58
CA PHE A 81 12.52 -4.61 -13.59
C PHE A 81 12.45 -5.35 -14.94
N LEU A 82 12.57 -4.63 -16.05
CA LEU A 82 12.47 -5.21 -17.39
C LEU A 82 13.64 -6.16 -17.70
N GLU A 83 14.84 -5.86 -17.21
CA GLU A 83 16.02 -6.72 -17.36
C GLU A 83 15.92 -8.00 -16.53
N LEU A 84 15.52 -7.88 -15.25
CA LEU A 84 15.46 -9.02 -14.33
C LEU A 84 14.21 -9.88 -14.52
N TYR A 85 13.08 -9.27 -14.92
CA TYR A 85 11.78 -9.91 -14.99
C TYR A 85 11.03 -9.61 -16.31
N PRO A 86 11.62 -9.89 -17.48
CA PRO A 86 11.08 -9.46 -18.79
C PRO A 86 9.67 -9.99 -19.08
N ASN A 87 9.33 -11.16 -18.54
CA ASN A 87 8.04 -11.82 -18.77
C ASN A 87 7.06 -11.66 -17.59
N LYS A 88 7.43 -10.95 -16.52
CA LYS A 88 6.55 -10.79 -15.34
C LYS A 88 5.46 -9.78 -15.65
N ILE A 89 4.22 -10.18 -15.47
CA ILE A 89 3.03 -9.34 -15.67
C ILE A 89 2.63 -8.78 -14.30
N LEU A 90 2.41 -7.47 -14.24
CA LEU A 90 1.87 -6.81 -13.05
C LEU A 90 0.34 -6.81 -13.13
N PRO A 91 -0.37 -7.11 -12.03
CA PRO A 91 -1.81 -6.89 -11.96
C PRO A 91 -2.12 -5.39 -11.94
N ASN A 92 -3.40 -5.07 -12.02
CA ASN A 92 -3.85 -3.70 -11.76
C ASN A 92 -3.66 -3.36 -10.27
N PHE A 93 -3.09 -2.19 -10.02
CA PHE A 93 -2.94 -1.63 -8.69
C PHE A 93 -3.79 -0.38 -8.53
N PHE A 94 -4.17 -0.12 -7.29
CA PHE A 94 -4.89 1.08 -6.85
C PHE A 94 -4.15 1.73 -5.69
N TRP A 95 -4.17 3.05 -5.64
CA TRP A 95 -3.61 3.79 -4.51
C TRP A 95 -4.53 3.64 -3.30
N ALA A 96 -4.02 3.02 -2.24
CA ALA A 96 -4.67 2.95 -0.94
C ALA A 96 -4.36 4.24 -0.14
N LYS A 97 -5.36 5.12 -0.06
CA LYS A 97 -5.30 6.36 0.73
C LYS A 97 -5.82 6.07 2.14
N ILE A 98 -4.90 6.07 3.11
CA ILE A 98 -5.23 5.82 4.51
C ILE A 98 -5.61 7.15 5.19
N ASN A 99 -6.80 7.20 5.77
CA ASN A 99 -7.39 8.42 6.35
C ASN A 99 -8.19 8.15 7.63
N GLY A 100 -8.07 6.95 8.20
CA GLY A 100 -8.77 6.58 9.43
C GLY A 100 -8.22 7.25 10.68
N GLU A 101 -9.09 7.29 11.68
CA GLU A 101 -8.83 7.75 13.05
C GLU A 101 -8.25 6.60 13.89
N SER A 102 -7.15 6.88 14.58
CA SER A 102 -6.44 5.92 15.42
C SER A 102 -7.36 5.24 16.44
N TYR A 103 -7.27 3.91 16.52
CA TYR A 103 -8.05 3.06 17.42
C TYR A 103 -9.58 3.09 17.24
N LYS A 104 -10.06 3.63 16.12
CA LYS A 104 -11.48 3.66 15.76
C LYS A 104 -11.75 2.98 14.42
N ASP A 105 -10.98 3.32 13.40
CA ASP A 105 -11.14 2.77 12.06
C ASP A 105 -10.28 1.52 11.83
N ASP A 106 -10.56 0.77 10.77
CA ASP A 106 -9.87 -0.47 10.44
C ASP A 106 -8.44 -0.25 9.92
N PHE A 107 -8.20 0.87 9.25
CA PHE A 107 -6.89 1.29 8.77
C PHE A 107 -6.59 2.71 9.26
N PHE A 108 -5.41 2.94 9.83
CA PHE A 108 -4.95 4.29 10.17
C PHE A 108 -3.42 4.38 10.18
N ILE A 109 -2.89 5.59 10.08
CA ILE A 109 -1.46 5.85 10.18
C ILE A 109 -1.13 6.26 11.62
N THR A 110 -0.17 5.56 12.23
CA THR A 110 0.31 5.90 13.58
C THR A 110 1.14 7.18 13.59
N GLU A 111 1.40 7.74 14.78
CA GLU A 111 2.30 8.90 14.94
C GLU A 111 3.73 8.64 14.43
N LYS A 112 4.13 7.38 14.30
CA LYS A 112 5.42 6.94 13.74
C LYS A 112 5.39 6.78 12.21
N ASN A 113 4.30 7.14 11.54
CA ASN A 113 4.05 6.96 10.11
C ASN A 113 4.03 5.48 9.65
N ILE A 114 3.65 4.57 10.53
CA ILE A 114 3.47 3.14 10.22
C ILE A 114 1.97 2.85 10.07
N LEU A 115 1.60 2.02 9.11
CA LEU A 115 0.24 1.56 8.90
C LEU A 115 -0.19 0.62 10.04
N ALA A 116 -1.27 0.98 10.71
CA ALA A 116 -1.96 0.12 11.66
C ALA A 116 -3.25 -0.45 11.05
N ILE A 117 -3.50 -1.72 11.30
CA ILE A 117 -4.67 -2.46 10.83
C ILE A 117 -5.41 -3.14 11.99
N SER A 118 -6.75 -3.12 11.97
CA SER A 118 -7.57 -3.83 12.94
C SER A 118 -7.43 -5.35 12.76
N GLU A 119 -7.83 -6.14 13.76
CA GLU A 119 -7.90 -7.61 13.60
C GLU A 119 -8.87 -8.05 12.49
N LYS A 120 -9.90 -7.25 12.18
CA LYS A 120 -10.81 -7.52 11.06
C LYS A 120 -10.08 -7.33 9.72
N ALA A 121 -9.39 -6.20 9.55
CA ALA A 121 -8.58 -5.93 8.37
C ALA A 121 -7.46 -6.97 8.20
N TYR A 122 -6.76 -7.32 9.28
CA TYR A 122 -5.74 -8.37 9.25
C TYR A 122 -6.30 -9.74 8.85
N SER A 123 -7.49 -10.10 9.35
CA SER A 123 -8.16 -11.35 8.98
C SER A 123 -8.52 -11.40 7.50
N LEU A 124 -8.84 -10.26 6.89
CA LEU A 124 -9.00 -10.16 5.44
C LEU A 124 -7.66 -10.31 4.72
N LEU A 125 -6.64 -9.56 5.12
CA LEU A 125 -5.31 -9.56 4.47
C LEU A 125 -4.65 -10.94 4.44
N LYS A 126 -4.89 -11.79 5.45
CA LYS A 126 -4.41 -13.18 5.47
C LYS A 126 -4.98 -14.07 4.36
N LYS A 127 -6.03 -13.64 3.65
CA LYS A 127 -6.56 -14.35 2.47
C LYS A 127 -5.78 -14.00 1.20
N PHE A 128 -4.89 -13.01 1.27
CA PHE A 128 -4.08 -12.47 0.20
C PHE A 128 -2.59 -12.73 0.44
N ASN A 129 -1.77 -12.45 -0.56
CA ASN A 129 -0.32 -12.57 -0.43
C ASN A 129 0.24 -11.36 0.31
N ILE A 130 0.68 -11.58 1.54
CA ILE A 130 1.39 -10.61 2.38
C ILE A 130 2.69 -11.21 2.92
N ASP A 131 3.24 -12.20 2.21
CA ASP A 131 4.35 -13.04 2.70
C ASP A 131 5.65 -12.27 2.93
N GLN A 132 5.78 -11.06 2.36
CA GLN A 132 6.96 -10.21 2.52
C GLN A 132 6.68 -8.99 3.42
N ALA A 133 5.50 -8.94 4.05
CA ALA A 133 5.18 -7.88 5.00
C ALA A 133 5.66 -8.25 6.41
N ASP A 134 6.27 -7.29 7.10
CA ASP A 134 6.55 -7.40 8.53
C ASP A 134 5.28 -7.03 9.32
N ILE A 135 4.95 -7.82 10.33
CA ILE A 135 3.70 -7.69 11.09
C ILE A 135 3.97 -7.81 12.58
N GLU A 136 3.59 -6.77 13.32
CA GLU A 136 3.78 -6.69 14.77
C GLU A 136 2.47 -6.32 15.48
N TYR A 137 2.36 -6.62 16.77
CA TYR A 137 1.25 -6.12 17.56
C TYR A 137 1.46 -4.63 17.87
N LEU A 138 0.40 -3.84 17.73
CA LEU A 138 0.41 -2.48 18.25
C LEU A 138 0.17 -2.54 19.77
N GLU A 139 1.21 -2.20 20.53
CA GLU A 139 1.17 -2.09 22.01
C GLU A 139 0.22 -0.98 22.49
#